data_AF-A0A2K8NBA5-F1
#
_entry.id   AF-A0A2K8NBA5-F1
#
_cell.length_a   1.000
_cell.length_b   1.000
_cell.length_c   1.000
_cell.angle_alpha   90.00
_cell.angle_beta   90.00
_cell.angle_gamma   90.00
#
_symmetry.space_group_name_H-M   'P 1'
#
loop_
_entity.id
_entity.type
_entity.pdbx_description
1 polymer ?
#
loop_
_entity_poly.entity_id
_entity_poly.type
_entity_poly.pdbx_seq_one_letter_code
_entity_poly.pdbx_strand_id
1 'polypeptide(L)'
;MERRRIALPNRLALLRRRAHGQVAGFTVQVGAEDAERINDLVEEYHSRILSRIEEEYNQSTTAGDRAADRITAFGGSWRFIGIFSLFLVLWMIWNILRPTPHFDPYPFILLNLVLSCLAAFQAPIIMMSQNRQAARDRHESIIDFAINYKAQREIDDIQGHLHRIERDIAALKSRLDGSSGAPR
;
A
#
# COMPACT_ATOMS: atom_id res chain seq x y z
N MET A 1 -28.56 -1.88 -7.42
CA MET A 1 -27.27 -2.56 -7.16
C MET A 1 -26.42 -1.64 -6.30
N GLU A 2 -26.46 -1.91 -5.01
CA GLU A 2 -26.07 -1.02 -3.92
C GLU A 2 -24.59 -1.25 -3.56
N ARG A 3 -23.75 -0.23 -3.73
CA ARG A 3 -22.38 -0.26 -3.20
C ARG A 3 -22.47 -0.17 -1.68
N ARG A 4 -22.37 -1.31 -0.99
CA ARG A 4 -22.15 -1.33 0.46
C ARG A 4 -20.85 -0.60 0.76
N ARG A 5 -20.95 0.65 1.23
CA ARG A 5 -19.86 1.32 1.94
C ARG A 5 -19.59 0.49 3.18
N ILE A 6 -18.43 -0.14 3.24
CA ILE A 6 -17.91 -0.72 4.48
C ILE A 6 -17.57 0.48 5.35
N ALA A 7 -18.53 0.91 6.17
CA ALA A 7 -18.28 1.87 7.23
C ALA A 7 -17.33 1.19 8.22
N LEU A 8 -16.05 1.50 8.12
CA LEU A 8 -15.08 1.12 9.14
C LEU A 8 -15.59 1.67 10.47
N PRO A 9 -15.78 0.82 11.50
CA PRO A 9 -16.19 1.31 12.81
C PRO A 9 -15.18 2.35 13.27
N ASN A 10 -15.71 3.48 13.73
CA ASN A 10 -14.98 4.62 14.24
C ASN A 10 -13.94 4.16 15.28
N ARG A 11 -12.67 3.98 14.87
CA ARG A 11 -11.60 3.48 15.76
C ARG A 11 -11.35 4.42 16.94
N LEU A 12 -11.79 5.69 16.84
CA LEU A 12 -11.87 6.66 17.93
C LEU A 12 -12.69 6.16 19.13
N ALA A 13 -13.75 5.37 18.92
CA ALA A 13 -14.57 4.84 20.02
C ALA A 13 -13.86 3.76 20.84
N LEU A 14 -12.96 2.99 20.20
CA LEU A 14 -12.17 1.95 20.88
C LEU A 14 -10.95 2.53 21.59
N LEU A 15 -10.38 3.62 21.08
CA LEU A 15 -9.26 4.32 21.71
C LEU A 15 -9.70 5.18 22.90
N ARG A 16 -10.91 5.77 22.88
CA ARG A 16 -11.46 6.52 24.03
C ARG A 16 -11.64 5.66 25.28
N ARG A 17 -11.81 4.34 25.13
CA ARG A 17 -11.97 3.40 26.26
C ARG A 17 -10.66 2.76 26.74
N ARG A 18 -9.53 3.05 26.07
CA ARG A 18 -8.23 2.43 26.33
C ARG A 18 -7.07 3.44 26.35
N ALA A 19 -7.35 4.70 26.68
CA ALA A 19 -6.35 5.77 26.82
C ALA A 19 -5.81 5.91 28.27
N HIS A 20 -5.91 4.87 29.08
CA HIS A 20 -5.26 4.78 30.38
C HIS A 20 -4.21 3.67 30.34
N GLY A 21 -3.09 3.93 29.66
CA GLY A 21 -1.88 3.14 29.80
C GLY A 21 -1.19 3.55 31.09
N GLN A 22 -1.38 2.77 32.17
CA GLN A 22 -0.69 2.99 33.43
C GLN A 22 0.70 2.35 33.34
N VAL A 23 1.73 3.15 33.01
CA VAL A 23 3.12 2.71 33.12
C VAL A 23 3.68 3.28 34.42
N ALA A 24 4.00 2.39 35.36
CA ALA A 24 4.70 2.70 36.62
C ALA A 24 4.18 3.91 37.42
N GLY A 25 2.85 4.08 37.52
CA GLY A 25 2.24 5.08 38.40
C GLY A 25 2.32 6.55 37.94
N PHE A 26 2.85 6.84 36.76
CA PHE A 26 2.83 8.19 36.17
C PHE A 26 1.75 8.27 35.09
N THR A 27 0.75 9.15 35.27
CA THR A 27 -0.27 9.36 34.23
C THR A 27 0.29 10.28 33.15
N VAL A 28 0.69 9.71 32.02
CA VAL A 28 0.87 10.51 30.80
C VAL A 28 -0.53 10.85 30.29
N GLN A 29 -1.02 12.04 30.65
CA GLN A 29 -2.23 12.60 30.04
C GLN A 29 -1.86 13.02 28.61
N VAL A 30 -2.08 12.13 27.64
CA VAL A 30 -2.11 12.55 26.24
C VAL A 30 -3.39 13.37 26.09
N GLY A 31 -3.25 14.69 26.03
CA GLY A 31 -4.38 15.58 25.79
C GLY A 31 -5.02 15.27 24.44
N ALA A 32 -6.31 15.57 24.27
CA ALA A 32 -6.97 15.42 22.98
C ALA A 32 -6.22 16.18 21.86
N GLU A 33 -5.59 17.31 22.21
CA GLU A 33 -4.75 18.12 21.32
C GLU A 33 -3.44 17.43 20.89
N ASP A 34 -2.83 16.62 21.76
CA ASP A 34 -1.58 15.91 21.45
C ASP A 34 -1.82 14.72 20.52
N ALA A 35 -2.96 14.03 20.71
CA ALA A 35 -3.38 12.95 19.83
C ALA A 35 -3.69 13.45 18.41
N GLU A 36 -4.28 14.65 18.30
CA GLU A 36 -4.58 15.30 17.02
C GLU A 36 -3.29 15.74 16.30
N ARG A 37 -2.35 16.37 17.02
CA ARG A 37 -1.01 16.74 16.47
C ARG A 37 -0.21 15.54 15.97
N ILE A 38 -0.21 14.42 16.70
CA ILE A 38 0.49 13.20 16.28
C ILE A 38 -0.15 12.67 14.99
N ASN A 39 -1.47 12.72 14.89
CA ASN A 39 -2.17 12.25 13.70
C ASN A 39 -1.85 13.14 12.49
N ASP A 40 -1.86 14.46 12.65
CA ASP A 40 -1.48 15.41 11.61
C ASP A 40 -0.03 15.21 11.14
N LEU A 41 0.91 14.96 12.07
CA LEU A 41 2.29 14.65 11.74
C LEU A 41 2.42 13.34 10.96
N VAL A 42 1.70 12.28 11.38
CA VAL A 42 1.70 11.00 10.66
C VAL A 42 1.12 11.18 9.26
N GLU A 43 0.03 11.92 9.12
CA GLU A 43 -0.62 12.20 7.83
C GLU A 43 0.30 13.02 6.91
N GLU A 44 1.00 14.03 7.45
CA GLU A 44 1.97 14.85 6.73
C GLU A 44 3.21 14.06 6.30
N TYR A 45 3.76 13.21 7.17
CA TYR A 45 4.87 12.32 6.81
C TYR A 45 4.45 11.32 5.72
N HIS A 46 3.26 10.75 5.84
CA HIS A 46 2.73 9.80 4.85
C HIS A 46 2.53 10.48 3.49
N SER A 47 1.97 11.70 3.47
CA SER A 47 1.76 12.45 2.22
C SER A 47 3.08 12.80 1.55
N ARG A 48 4.11 13.22 2.32
CA ARG A 48 5.42 13.59 1.78
C ARG A 48 6.19 12.40 1.22
N ILE A 49 6.07 11.22 1.83
CA ILE A 49 6.71 9.99 1.33
C ILE A 49 6.04 9.56 0.02
N LEU A 50 4.70 9.50 0.01
CA LEU A 50 3.95 9.12 -1.19
C LEU A 50 4.18 10.09 -2.35
N SER A 51 4.18 11.41 -2.10
CA SER A 51 4.41 12.40 -3.15
C SER A 51 5.80 12.30 -3.75
N ARG A 52 6.81 11.98 -2.94
CA ARG A 52 8.20 11.85 -3.40
C ARG A 52 8.42 10.58 -4.23
N ILE A 53 7.78 9.49 -3.84
CA ILE A 53 7.75 8.24 -4.63
C ILE A 53 7.06 8.48 -5.98
N GLU A 54 5.95 9.24 -5.98
CA GLU A 54 5.22 9.55 -7.21
C GLU A 54 5.98 10.52 -8.13
N GLU A 55 6.74 11.49 -7.59
CA GLU A 55 7.60 12.39 -8.35
C GLU A 55 8.81 11.69 -9.00
N GLU A 56 9.47 10.77 -8.29
CA GLU A 56 10.59 9.97 -8.80
C GLU A 56 10.13 9.01 -9.92
N TYR A 57 8.89 8.54 -9.83
CA TYR A 57 8.24 7.70 -10.82
C TYR A 57 7.83 8.47 -12.08
N ASN A 58 7.23 9.65 -11.93
CA ASN A 58 6.83 10.48 -13.07
C ASN A 58 8.05 10.94 -13.90
N GLN A 59 9.22 11.06 -13.25
CA GLN A 59 10.48 11.40 -13.91
C GLN A 59 11.12 10.23 -14.69
N SER A 60 10.77 8.98 -14.37
CA SER A 60 11.35 7.77 -14.99
C SER A 60 10.41 7.01 -15.95
N THR A 61 9.13 7.40 -16.02
CA THR A 61 8.14 6.71 -16.84
C THR A 61 8.24 7.14 -18.31
N THR A 62 8.66 6.22 -19.19
CA THR A 62 8.71 6.48 -20.64
C THR A 62 7.29 6.46 -21.24
N ALA A 63 7.06 7.17 -22.35
CA ALA A 63 5.75 7.16 -23.04
C ALA A 63 5.25 5.73 -23.38
N GLY A 64 6.18 4.80 -23.66
CA GLY A 64 5.90 3.38 -23.86
C GLY A 64 5.36 2.67 -22.61
N ASP A 65 5.85 3.01 -21.43
CA ASP A 65 5.38 2.43 -20.16
C ASP A 65 3.93 2.82 -19.87
N ARG A 66 3.58 4.09 -20.11
CA ARG A 66 2.18 4.58 -19.96
C ARG A 66 1.23 3.98 -20.99
N ALA A 67 1.74 3.60 -22.16
CA ALA A 67 0.95 2.89 -23.17
C ALA A 67 0.73 1.43 -22.75
N ALA A 68 1.79 0.74 -22.30
CA ALA A 68 1.71 -0.62 -21.81
C ALA A 68 0.77 -0.75 -20.60
N ASP A 69 0.82 0.17 -19.63
CA ASP A 69 -0.09 0.16 -18.48
C ASP A 69 -1.56 0.31 -18.89
N ARG A 70 -1.83 1.18 -19.87
CA ARG A 70 -3.19 1.34 -20.40
C ARG A 70 -3.66 0.09 -21.14
N ILE A 71 -2.77 -0.56 -21.91
CA ILE A 71 -3.08 -1.80 -22.63
C ILE A 71 -3.36 -2.93 -21.63
N THR A 72 -2.55 -3.08 -20.58
CA THR A 72 -2.77 -4.09 -19.53
C THR A 72 -4.07 -3.85 -18.77
N ALA A 73 -4.35 -2.60 -18.38
CA ALA A 73 -5.58 -2.24 -17.67
C ALA A 73 -6.83 -2.45 -18.56
N PHE A 74 -6.74 -2.17 -19.85
CA PHE A 74 -7.83 -2.37 -20.80
C PHE A 74 -8.04 -3.85 -21.14
N GLY A 75 -6.96 -4.58 -21.40
CA GLY A 75 -6.97 -6.01 -21.72
C GLY A 75 -7.40 -6.92 -20.57
N GLY A 76 -7.18 -6.49 -19.32
CA GLY A 76 -7.61 -7.21 -18.11
C GLY A 76 -9.08 -7.00 -17.71
N SER A 77 -9.84 -6.17 -18.43
CA SER A 77 -11.22 -5.87 -18.07
C SER A 77 -12.20 -6.93 -18.56
N TRP A 78 -13.11 -7.37 -17.68
CA TRP A 78 -14.23 -8.27 -18.02
C TRP A 78 -15.11 -7.77 -19.18
N ARG A 79 -15.24 -6.44 -19.34
CA ARG A 79 -16.03 -5.86 -20.44
C ARG A 79 -15.32 -5.99 -21.80
N PHE A 80 -13.98 -5.90 -21.82
CA PHE A 80 -13.19 -6.05 -23.04
C PHE A 80 -13.31 -7.48 -23.58
N ILE A 81 -13.18 -8.47 -22.69
CA ILE A 81 -13.31 -9.89 -23.03
C ILE A 81 -14.67 -10.19 -23.66
N GLY A 82 -15.76 -9.63 -23.13
CA GLY A 82 -17.10 -9.80 -23.69
C GLY A 82 -17.27 -9.19 -25.09
N ILE A 83 -16.78 -7.97 -25.31
CA ILE A 83 -16.84 -7.30 -26.63
C ILE A 83 -15.96 -8.03 -27.66
N PHE A 84 -14.75 -8.44 -27.26
CA PHE A 84 -13.82 -9.15 -28.12
C PHE A 84 -14.36 -10.53 -28.52
N SER A 85 -14.95 -11.27 -27.57
CA SER A 85 -15.61 -12.55 -27.86
C SER A 85 -16.79 -12.39 -28.83
N LEU A 86 -17.63 -11.36 -28.62
CA LEU A 86 -18.74 -11.07 -29.54
C LEU A 86 -18.22 -10.73 -30.95
N PHE A 87 -17.16 -9.94 -31.05
CA PHE A 87 -16.53 -9.60 -32.33
C PHE A 87 -16.03 -10.86 -33.07
N LEU A 88 -15.36 -11.80 -32.37
CA LEU A 88 -14.91 -13.07 -32.96
C LEU A 88 -16.10 -13.90 -33.49
N VAL A 89 -17.18 -14.00 -32.71
CA VAL A 89 -18.38 -14.74 -33.13
C VAL A 89 -19.04 -14.09 -34.35
N LEU A 90 -19.16 -12.76 -34.37
CA LEU A 90 -19.69 -12.03 -35.53
C LEU A 90 -18.82 -12.21 -36.77
N TRP A 91 -17.49 -12.20 -36.61
CA TRP A 91 -16.53 -12.43 -37.69
C TRP A 91 -16.64 -13.83 -38.30
N MET A 92 -16.79 -14.86 -37.45
CA MET A 92 -17.03 -16.23 -37.89
C MET A 92 -18.35 -16.33 -38.67
N ILE A 93 -19.44 -15.78 -38.13
CA ILE A 93 -20.76 -15.77 -38.77
C ILE A 93 -20.69 -15.08 -40.15
N TRP A 94 -20.01 -13.93 -40.23
CA TRP A 94 -19.83 -13.19 -41.48
C TRP A 94 -19.05 -13.97 -42.54
N ASN A 95 -18.02 -14.73 -42.15
CA ASN A 95 -17.24 -15.57 -43.08
C ASN A 95 -18.02 -16.81 -43.56
N ILE A 96 -18.90 -17.38 -42.73
CA ILE A 96 -19.71 -18.55 -43.08
C ILE A 96 -20.87 -18.17 -44.03
N LEU A 97 -21.44 -16.97 -43.89
CA LEU A 97 -22.62 -16.53 -44.66
C LEU A 97 -22.31 -16.07 -46.09
N ARG A 98 -21.04 -15.90 -46.49
CA ARG A 98 -20.69 -15.46 -47.85
C ARG A 98 -20.64 -16.62 -48.85
N PRO A 99 -21.36 -16.55 -49.99
CA PRO A 99 -21.43 -17.63 -51.00
C PRO A 99 -20.31 -17.61 -52.07
N THR A 100 -19.31 -16.73 -51.96
CA THR A 100 -18.20 -16.53 -52.94
C THR A 100 -16.85 -16.50 -52.20
N PRO A 101 -15.69 -16.67 -52.87
CA PRO A 101 -14.53 -17.39 -52.31
C PRO A 101 -14.21 -16.97 -50.88
N HIS A 102 -14.27 -17.94 -49.98
CA HIS A 102 -14.08 -17.77 -48.55
C HIS A 102 -12.74 -17.07 -48.29
N PHE A 103 -12.80 -15.87 -47.73
CA PHE A 103 -11.62 -15.11 -47.35
C PHE A 103 -10.85 -15.81 -46.21
N ASP A 104 -11.56 -16.53 -45.33
CA ASP A 104 -11.01 -17.41 -44.30
C ASP A 104 -11.87 -18.69 -44.15
N PRO A 105 -11.63 -19.74 -44.97
CA PRO A 105 -12.35 -21.00 -44.89
C PRO A 105 -12.10 -21.72 -43.55
N TYR A 106 -13.08 -22.51 -43.09
CA TYR A 106 -12.89 -23.39 -41.93
C TYR A 106 -11.64 -24.27 -42.14
N PRO A 107 -10.62 -24.25 -41.26
CA PRO A 107 -10.63 -23.97 -39.81
C PRO A 107 -10.14 -22.56 -39.37
N PHE A 108 -10.39 -21.49 -40.14
CA PHE A 108 -10.05 -20.09 -39.82
C PHE A 108 -8.56 -19.82 -39.55
N ILE A 109 -7.71 -20.06 -40.56
CA ILE A 109 -6.24 -19.97 -40.43
C ILE A 109 -5.77 -18.55 -40.11
N LEU A 110 -6.41 -17.53 -40.67
CA LEU A 110 -6.03 -16.13 -40.46
C LEU A 110 -6.38 -15.67 -39.04
N LEU A 111 -7.58 -16.03 -38.57
CA LEU A 111 -8.02 -15.73 -37.22
C LEU A 111 -7.13 -16.42 -36.18
N ASN A 112 -6.77 -17.67 -36.41
CA ASN A 112 -5.86 -18.42 -35.54
C ASN A 112 -4.46 -17.79 -35.50
N LEU A 113 -3.92 -17.38 -36.66
CA LEU A 113 -2.64 -16.69 -36.75
C LEU A 113 -2.64 -15.38 -35.95
N VAL A 114 -3.68 -14.56 -36.11
CA VAL A 114 -3.80 -13.28 -35.41
C VAL A 114 -3.93 -13.48 -33.90
N LEU A 115 -4.76 -14.43 -33.46
CA LEU A 115 -4.92 -14.75 -32.03
C LEU A 115 -3.62 -15.26 -31.40
N SER A 116 -2.90 -16.13 -32.11
CA SER A 116 -1.61 -16.66 -31.65
C SER A 116 -0.57 -15.55 -31.52
N CYS A 117 -0.53 -14.63 -32.49
CA CYS A 117 0.34 -13.45 -32.43
C CYS A 117 -0.03 -12.53 -31.25
N LEU A 118 -1.32 -12.21 -31.07
CA LEU A 118 -1.80 -11.42 -29.93
C LEU A 118 -1.40 -12.05 -28.59
N ALA A 119 -1.58 -13.36 -28.43
CA ALA A 119 -1.23 -14.07 -27.21
C ALA A 119 0.29 -14.05 -26.95
N ALA A 120 1.11 -14.19 -27.99
CA ALA A 120 2.57 -14.11 -27.87
C ALA A 120 3.05 -12.73 -27.38
N PHE A 121 2.40 -11.64 -27.84
CA PHE A 121 2.71 -10.28 -27.39
C PHE A 121 2.16 -9.96 -25.99
N GLN A 122 1.14 -10.67 -25.51
CA GLN A 122 0.58 -10.44 -24.17
C GLN A 122 1.56 -10.79 -23.06
N ALA A 123 2.27 -11.92 -23.15
CA ALA A 123 3.14 -12.38 -22.07
C ALA A 123 4.27 -11.39 -21.70
N PRO A 124 5.02 -10.81 -22.66
CA PRO A 124 6.03 -9.78 -22.35
C PRO A 124 5.44 -8.49 -21.79
N ILE A 125 4.28 -8.03 -22.29
CA ILE A 125 3.63 -6.81 -21.81
C ILE A 125 3.17 -7.00 -20.36
N ILE A 126 2.57 -8.15 -20.06
CA ILE A 126 2.19 -8.54 -18.70
C ILE A 126 3.45 -8.61 -17.83
N MET A 127 4.51 -9.28 -18.29
CA MET A 127 5.77 -9.42 -17.56
C MET A 127 6.44 -8.08 -17.29
N MET A 128 6.44 -7.14 -18.24
CA MET A 128 6.95 -5.77 -18.04
C MET A 128 6.13 -5.02 -16.99
N SER A 129 4.80 -5.12 -17.04
CA SER A 129 3.92 -4.49 -16.04
C SER A 129 4.08 -5.10 -14.66
N GLN A 130 4.30 -6.41 -14.57
CA GLN A 130 4.58 -7.14 -13.33
C GLN A 130 5.97 -6.78 -12.77
N ASN A 131 7.00 -6.72 -13.59
CA ASN A 131 8.35 -6.33 -13.16
C ASN A 131 8.36 -4.91 -12.57
N ARG A 132 7.58 -4.00 -13.17
CA ARG A 132 7.39 -2.64 -12.64
C ARG A 132 6.61 -2.62 -11.32
N GLN A 133 5.56 -3.44 -11.17
CA GLN A 133 4.85 -3.62 -9.90
C GLN A 133 5.77 -4.19 -8.81
N ALA A 134 6.51 -5.26 -9.10
CA ALA A 134 7.43 -5.89 -8.16
C ALA A 134 8.55 -4.95 -7.70
N ALA A 135 9.05 -4.09 -8.60
CA ALA A 135 10.01 -3.05 -8.23
C ALA A 135 9.41 -2.04 -7.22
N ARG A 136 8.15 -1.64 -7.40
CA ARG A 136 7.44 -0.76 -6.45
C ARG A 136 7.26 -1.44 -5.09
N ASP A 137 6.72 -2.65 -5.09
CA ASP A 137 6.47 -3.41 -3.86
C ASP A 137 7.79 -3.63 -3.08
N ARG A 138 8.90 -3.83 -3.79
CA ARG A 138 10.24 -3.92 -3.18
C ARG A 138 10.68 -2.59 -2.58
N HIS A 139 10.50 -1.46 -3.25
CA HIS A 139 10.86 -0.16 -2.69
C HIS A 139 10.01 0.19 -1.46
N GLU A 140 8.70 -0.04 -1.53
CA GLU A 140 7.77 0.19 -0.42
C GLU A 140 8.14 -0.67 0.80
N SER A 141 8.39 -1.97 0.61
CA SER A 141 8.82 -2.86 1.69
C SER A 141 10.15 -2.46 2.34
N ILE A 142 11.10 -1.90 1.59
CA ILE A 142 12.37 -1.38 2.15
C ILE A 142 12.10 -0.14 3.03
N ILE A 143 11.24 0.76 2.57
CA ILE A 143 10.87 1.97 3.33
C ILE A 143 10.16 1.57 4.63
N ASP A 144 9.18 0.67 4.56
CA ASP A 144 8.46 0.16 5.72
C ASP A 144 9.41 -0.53 6.71
N PHE A 145 10.36 -1.31 6.23
CA PHE A 145 11.39 -1.92 7.06
C PHE A 145 12.24 -0.85 7.77
N ALA A 146 12.67 0.19 7.06
CA ALA A 146 13.47 1.27 7.63
C ALA A 146 12.71 2.08 8.69
N ILE A 147 11.43 2.38 8.46
CA ILE A 147 10.56 3.08 9.42
C ILE A 147 10.41 2.22 10.69
N ASN A 148 10.06 0.95 10.54
CA ASN A 148 9.89 0.04 11.67
C ASN A 148 11.18 -0.13 12.48
N TYR A 149 12.32 -0.26 11.79
CA TYR A 149 13.63 -0.35 12.45
C TYR A 149 13.96 0.92 13.23
N LYS A 150 13.69 2.10 12.66
CA LYS A 150 13.91 3.38 13.34
C LYS A 150 13.00 3.54 14.56
N ALA A 151 11.71 3.20 14.42
CA ALA A 151 10.76 3.23 15.53
C ALA A 151 11.19 2.31 16.67
N GLN A 152 11.67 1.09 16.36
CA GLN A 152 12.18 0.17 17.37
C GLN A 152 13.37 0.76 18.13
N ARG A 153 14.33 1.36 17.42
CA ARG A 153 15.49 2.00 18.04
C ARG A 153 15.11 3.17 18.95
N GLU A 154 14.10 3.95 18.55
CA GLU A 154 13.58 5.07 19.36
C GLU A 154 12.86 4.57 20.62
N ILE A 155 12.13 3.46 20.53
CA ILE A 155 11.55 2.77 21.69
C ILE A 155 12.65 2.30 22.65
N ASP A 156 13.72 1.68 22.15
CA ASP A 156 14.85 1.23 22.97
C ASP A 156 15.52 2.41 23.69
N ASP A 157 15.68 3.55 23.03
CA ASP A 157 16.24 4.77 23.63
C ASP A 157 15.33 5.35 24.73
N ILE A 158 14.01 5.42 24.47
CA ILE A 158 13.01 5.83 25.45
C ILE A 158 13.02 4.90 26.67
N GLN A 159 13.13 3.59 26.48
CA GLN A 159 13.26 2.63 27.57
C GLN A 159 14.53 2.87 28.39
N GLY A 160 15.65 3.16 27.73
CA GLY A 160 16.90 3.53 28.40
C GLY A 160 16.77 4.78 29.26
N HIS A 161 16.11 5.82 28.74
CA HIS A 161 15.80 7.04 29.48
C HIS A 161 14.89 6.77 30.68
N LEU A 162 13.86 5.93 30.51
CA LEU A 162 12.94 5.57 31.59
C LEU A 162 13.66 4.83 32.73
N HIS A 163 14.50 3.84 32.42
CA HIS A 163 15.32 3.13 33.42
C HIS A 163 16.33 4.04 34.12
N ARG A 164 16.83 5.10 33.45
CA ARG A 164 17.70 6.10 34.09
C ARG A 164 16.91 6.94 35.10
N ILE A 165 15.75 7.46 34.70
CA ILE A 165 14.87 8.24 35.58
C ILE A 165 14.44 7.42 36.80
N GLU A 166 14.09 6.15 36.62
CA GLU A 166 13.71 5.27 37.72
C GLU A 166 14.83 5.08 38.75
N ARG A 167 16.08 4.92 38.29
CA ARG A 167 17.26 4.85 39.16
C ARG A 167 17.51 6.16 39.91
N ASP A 168 17.37 7.30 39.24
CA ASP A 168 17.57 8.62 39.86
C ASP A 168 16.52 8.89 40.95
N ILE A 169 15.25 8.54 40.69
CA ILE A 169 14.16 8.63 41.68
C ILE A 169 14.44 7.73 42.89
N ALA A 170 14.88 6.48 42.66
CA ALA A 170 15.22 5.55 43.74
C ALA A 170 16.39 6.08 44.60
N ALA A 171 17.41 6.67 43.98
CA ALA A 171 18.55 7.28 44.67
C ALA A 171 18.17 8.54 45.46
N LEU A 172 17.28 9.38 44.92
CA LEU A 172 16.75 10.54 45.63
C LEU A 172 15.94 10.13 46.87
N LYS A 173 15.10 9.10 46.73
CA LYS A 173 14.28 8.58 47.83
C LYS A 173 15.15 8.08 48.98
N SER A 174 16.20 7.30 48.69
CA SER A 174 17.10 6.80 49.74
C SER A 174 17.86 7.91 50.48
N ARG A 175 18.22 8.99 49.78
CA ARG A 175 18.85 10.18 50.40
C ARG A 175 17.89 10.97 51.30
N LEU A 176 16.63 11.09 50.89
CA LEU A 176 15.58 11.75 51.68
C LEU A 176 15.23 10.95 52.95
N ASP A 177 15.09 9.63 52.83
CA ASP A 177 14.83 8.75 53.98
C ASP A 177 16.00 8.77 54.99
N GLY A 178 17.24 8.82 54.50
CA GLY A 178 18.44 8.96 55.34
C GLY A 178 18.57 10.32 56.04
N SER A 179 18.06 11.40 55.45
CA SER A 179 18.08 12.74 56.05
C SER A 179 16.93 12.99 57.04
N SER A 180 15.81 12.25 56.91
CA SER A 180 14.64 12.36 57.80
C SER A 180 14.84 11.66 59.15
N GLY A 181 15.80 10.74 59.24
CA GLY A 181 16.10 9.95 60.44
C GLY A 181 17.12 10.54 61.42
N ALA A 182 17.57 11.80 61.27
CA ALA A 182 18.53 12.41 62.19
C ALA A 182 17.84 12.85 63.50
N PRO A 183 18.13 12.23 64.66
CA PRO A 183 17.59 12.69 65.95
C PRO A 183 18.23 14.04 66.31
N ARG A 184 17.39 14.98 66.77
CA ARG A 184 17.82 16.26 67.36
C ARG A 184 18.48 16.04 68.72
#